data_AF-A0A515DCY1-F1
#
_entry.id   AF-A0A515DCY1-F1
#
_cell.length_a   1.000
_cell.length_b   1.000
_cell.length_c   1.000
_cell.angle_alpha   90.00
_cell.angle_beta   90.00
_cell.angle_gamma   90.00
#
_symmetry.space_group_name_H-M   'P 1'
#
loop_
_entity.id
_entity.type
_entity.pdbx_description
1 polymer ?
#
loop_
_entity_poly.entity_id
_entity_poly.type
_entity_poly.pdbx_seq_one_letter_code
_entity_poly.pdbx_strand_id
1 'polypeptide(L)'
;MNMMMKSARLIPAAAALMAVMAFTGPQARADVIPFAFDGGGFSGSGFLTVAPNVAPADPNPICGTAGNNPCRTDPAGAYAITAVSGTFSNAANGIVNAAITGLVPINPANERDPTFDPLVPSSLSFIDYTGGALTYNNLLFPDGSPIDCAYPFSGTFLDVFGMAFTVAGGYTVDLWGDGAEPDLGLTYGVGVTDGTKLLAYQFDGVNATVPEPATLALFGIGLLGMMLASRKRKTVL
;
A
#
# COMPACT_ATOMS: atom_id res chain seq x y z
N MET A 1 -7.48 27.50 69.98
CA MET A 1 -8.81 27.18 69.43
C MET A 1 -8.91 27.84 68.07
N ASN A 2 -8.59 27.09 67.00
CA ASN A 2 -8.87 27.45 65.62
C ASN A 2 -8.59 26.26 64.68
N MET A 3 -9.38 26.22 63.60
CA MET A 3 -9.22 25.44 62.35
C MET A 3 -9.61 23.95 62.33
N MET A 4 -10.90 23.72 62.09
CA MET A 4 -11.44 23.28 60.80
C MET A 4 -10.46 22.58 59.84
N MET A 5 -10.70 21.30 59.53
CA MET A 5 -10.26 20.71 58.26
C MET A 5 -11.38 19.90 57.62
N LYS A 6 -11.70 20.31 56.39
CA LYS A 6 -12.76 19.82 55.51
C LYS A 6 -12.38 18.50 54.87
N SER A 7 -13.39 17.67 54.65
CA SER A 7 -13.43 16.54 53.72
C SER A 7 -13.29 16.98 52.26
N ALA A 8 -12.50 16.26 51.45
CA ALA A 8 -12.66 16.15 49.99
C ALA A 8 -11.76 15.00 49.46
N ARG A 9 -12.35 13.84 49.13
CA ARG A 9 -12.71 13.39 47.76
C ARG A 9 -11.55 12.80 46.96
N LEU A 10 -11.50 11.47 46.96
CA LEU A 10 -10.88 10.62 45.93
C LEU A 10 -11.43 11.00 44.55
N ILE A 11 -10.60 11.63 43.72
CA ILE A 11 -10.81 11.69 42.27
C ILE A 11 -9.49 11.27 41.59
N PRO A 12 -9.15 9.97 41.49
CA PRO A 12 -8.07 9.53 40.61
C PRO A 12 -8.60 8.97 39.27
N ALA A 13 -9.88 8.64 39.15
CA ALA A 13 -10.41 7.94 37.97
C ALA A 13 -10.60 8.86 36.74
N ALA A 14 -10.96 10.13 36.93
CA ALA A 14 -11.21 11.06 35.83
C ALA A 14 -9.92 11.56 35.15
N ALA A 15 -8.81 11.66 35.89
CA ALA A 15 -7.53 12.09 35.35
C ALA A 15 -6.89 11.01 34.44
N ALA A 16 -7.10 9.73 34.75
CA ALA A 16 -6.61 8.63 33.93
C ALA A 16 -7.36 8.52 32.58
N LEU A 17 -8.65 8.85 32.53
CA LEU A 17 -9.45 8.81 31.31
C LEU A 17 -9.11 9.98 30.35
N MET A 18 -8.80 11.15 30.90
CA MET A 18 -8.39 12.33 30.12
C MET A 18 -6.97 12.19 29.51
N ALA A 19 -6.07 11.44 30.16
CA ALA A 19 -4.75 11.16 29.61
C ALA A 19 -4.80 10.25 28.36
N VAL A 20 -5.82 9.40 28.22
CA VAL A 20 -5.98 8.52 27.06
C VAL A 20 -6.49 9.29 25.83
N MET A 21 -7.34 10.31 26.01
CA MET A 21 -7.86 11.10 24.88
C MET A 21 -6.85 12.12 24.31
N ALA A 22 -5.80 12.47 25.06
CA ALA A 22 -4.76 13.38 24.58
C ALA A 22 -3.83 12.75 23.52
N PHE A 23 -3.89 11.43 23.32
CA PHE A 23 -3.11 10.70 22.31
C PHE A 23 -3.92 10.20 21.12
N THR A 24 -5.24 10.51 21.04
CA THR A 24 -6.13 10.02 19.98
C THR A 24 -6.48 11.07 18.93
N GLY A 25 -5.69 12.15 18.82
CA GLY A 25 -5.75 12.96 17.59
C GLY A 25 -5.39 12.07 16.40
N PRO A 26 -5.96 12.29 15.20
CA PRO A 26 -5.48 11.62 13.99
C PRO A 26 -4.03 12.03 13.77
N GLN A 27 -3.11 11.23 14.30
CA GLN A 27 -1.74 11.28 13.83
C GLN A 27 -1.82 10.75 12.40
N ALA A 28 -1.54 11.60 11.42
CA ALA A 28 -1.12 11.15 10.10
C ALA A 28 0.22 10.43 10.26
N ARG A 29 0.17 9.22 10.84
CA ARG A 29 1.30 8.30 10.83
C ARG A 29 1.28 7.70 9.44
N ALA A 30 2.27 8.08 8.65
CA ALA A 30 2.61 7.27 7.51
C ALA A 30 2.89 5.86 8.06
N ASP A 31 2.10 4.89 7.63
CA ASP A 31 2.28 3.52 8.10
C ASP A 31 3.41 2.88 7.31
N VAL A 32 4.20 2.06 8.00
CA VAL A 32 5.36 1.40 7.40
C VAL A 32 5.05 -0.07 7.31
N ILE A 33 4.84 -0.53 6.08
CA ILE A 33 4.36 -1.87 5.79
C ILE A 33 5.54 -2.68 5.22
N PRO A 34 5.99 -3.75 5.90
CA PRO A 34 6.98 -4.64 5.32
C PRO A 34 6.40 -5.33 4.09
N PHE A 35 7.23 -5.56 3.09
CA PHE A 35 6.86 -6.37 1.93
C PHE A 35 8.03 -7.25 1.53
N ALA A 36 7.73 -8.42 0.98
CA ALA A 36 8.71 -9.28 0.34
C ALA A 36 8.06 -10.02 -0.82
N PHE A 37 8.83 -10.31 -1.86
CA PHE A 37 8.38 -11.10 -2.99
C PHE A 37 9.49 -11.96 -3.55
N ASP A 38 9.12 -13.09 -4.15
CA ASP A 38 10.02 -14.00 -4.85
C ASP A 38 9.26 -14.86 -5.88
N GLY A 39 9.95 -15.21 -6.97
CA GLY A 39 9.40 -16.02 -8.05
C GLY A 39 9.95 -15.62 -9.42
N GLY A 40 9.92 -16.51 -10.40
CA GLY A 40 10.34 -16.20 -11.79
C GLY A 40 11.79 -15.72 -11.96
N GLY A 41 12.67 -15.93 -10.97
CA GLY A 41 14.04 -15.38 -10.97
C GLY A 41 14.15 -13.94 -10.42
N PHE A 42 13.05 -13.40 -9.89
CA PHE A 42 12.97 -12.12 -9.20
C PHE A 42 12.89 -12.35 -7.69
N SER A 43 13.43 -11.42 -6.92
CA SER A 43 13.18 -11.33 -5.49
C SER A 43 13.39 -9.93 -4.98
N GLY A 44 12.64 -9.52 -3.98
CA GLY A 44 12.86 -8.25 -3.30
C GLY A 44 12.24 -8.24 -1.92
N SER A 45 12.73 -7.37 -1.06
CA SER A 45 12.12 -7.15 0.25
C SER A 45 12.47 -5.78 0.80
N GLY A 46 11.60 -5.26 1.66
CA GLY A 46 11.81 -3.98 2.29
C GLY A 46 10.55 -3.43 2.96
N PHE A 47 10.39 -2.12 2.88
CA PHE A 47 9.31 -1.38 3.53
C PHE A 47 8.66 -0.38 2.58
N LEU A 48 7.33 -0.38 2.57
CA LEU A 48 6.48 0.63 1.97
C LEU A 48 6.11 1.67 3.03
N THR A 49 6.13 2.94 2.68
CA THR A 49 5.55 4.02 3.48
C THR A 49 4.26 4.44 2.82
N VAL A 50 3.14 4.33 3.53
CA VAL A 50 1.81 4.63 2.98
C VAL A 50 1.14 5.80 3.69
N ALA A 51 0.29 6.50 2.95
CA ALA A 51 -0.55 7.58 3.45
C ALA A 51 -1.99 7.41 2.93
N PRO A 52 -2.99 8.05 3.58
CA PRO A 52 -4.33 8.14 3.01
C PRO A 52 -4.25 8.63 1.55
N ASN A 53 -4.94 7.94 0.65
CA ASN A 53 -4.91 8.32 -0.76
C ASN A 53 -5.66 9.65 -0.97
N VAL A 54 -5.02 10.57 -1.68
CA VAL A 54 -5.63 11.78 -2.23
C VAL A 54 -5.44 11.71 -3.73
N ALA A 55 -6.46 11.20 -4.41
CA ALA A 55 -6.43 11.01 -5.85
C ALA A 55 -6.03 12.31 -6.56
N PRO A 56 -5.12 12.25 -7.56
CA PRO A 56 -4.82 13.40 -8.38
C PRO A 56 -6.06 13.83 -9.18
N ALA A 57 -6.05 15.06 -9.68
CA ALA A 57 -7.08 15.51 -10.61
C ALA A 57 -7.06 14.62 -11.87
N ASP A 58 -8.24 14.29 -12.39
CA ASP A 58 -8.35 13.56 -13.66
C ASP A 58 -7.61 14.33 -14.76
N PRO A 59 -6.70 13.70 -15.51
CA PRO A 59 -6.00 14.37 -16.62
C PRO A 59 -6.94 14.74 -17.77
N ASN A 60 -8.15 14.19 -17.86
CA ASN A 60 -9.15 14.56 -18.85
C ASN A 60 -9.76 15.95 -18.55
N PRO A 61 -9.46 17.00 -19.34
CA PRO A 61 -9.88 18.37 -19.05
C PRO A 61 -11.39 18.60 -19.24
N ILE A 62 -12.09 17.67 -19.90
CA ILE A 62 -13.54 17.73 -20.10
C ILE A 62 -14.29 16.76 -19.19
N CYS A 63 -13.62 16.11 -18.24
CA CYS A 63 -14.30 15.30 -17.23
C CYS A 63 -15.28 16.18 -16.41
N GLY A 64 -16.43 15.61 -16.03
CA GLY A 64 -17.49 16.31 -15.30
C GLY A 64 -18.28 17.31 -16.15
N THR A 65 -17.99 17.47 -17.45
CA THR A 65 -18.75 18.34 -18.35
C THR A 65 -20.03 17.67 -18.88
N ALA A 66 -20.98 18.49 -19.36
CA ALA A 66 -22.24 18.02 -19.92
C ALA A 66 -21.99 17.09 -21.13
N GLY A 67 -22.66 15.93 -21.15
CA GLY A 67 -22.49 14.93 -22.22
C GLY A 67 -21.95 13.57 -21.78
N ASN A 68 -22.01 13.22 -20.48
CA ASN A 68 -21.52 11.96 -19.92
C ASN A 68 -20.01 11.77 -20.05
N ASN A 69 -19.23 12.78 -19.69
CA ASN A 69 -17.78 12.65 -19.50
C ASN A 69 -17.49 12.39 -18.02
N PRO A 70 -17.63 11.15 -17.49
CA PRO A 70 -17.32 10.91 -16.08
C PRO A 70 -15.84 11.19 -15.79
N CYS A 71 -15.54 11.67 -14.59
CA CYS A 71 -14.17 11.76 -14.12
C CYS A 71 -13.75 10.41 -13.54
N ARG A 72 -12.50 10.04 -13.77
CA ARG A 72 -11.83 8.95 -13.08
C ARG A 72 -11.44 9.35 -11.69
N THR A 73 -11.39 8.36 -10.84
CA THR A 73 -10.99 8.46 -9.45
C THR A 73 -10.23 7.20 -9.12
N ASP A 74 -9.24 7.31 -8.25
CA ASP A 74 -8.61 6.13 -7.68
C ASP A 74 -9.65 5.28 -6.93
N PRO A 75 -9.53 3.95 -6.94
CA PRO A 75 -10.51 3.10 -6.30
C PRO A 75 -10.59 3.33 -4.78
N ALA A 76 -11.80 3.21 -4.24
CA ALA A 76 -12.03 3.39 -2.80
C ALA A 76 -11.28 2.34 -1.97
N GLY A 77 -10.78 2.73 -0.80
CA GLY A 77 -10.00 1.85 0.08
C GLY A 77 -8.50 1.79 -0.25
N ALA A 78 -8.06 2.44 -1.33
CA ALA A 78 -6.64 2.58 -1.65
C ALA A 78 -5.90 3.47 -0.64
N TYR A 79 -4.66 3.10 -0.34
CA TYR A 79 -3.65 3.95 0.28
C TYR A 79 -2.60 4.33 -0.76
N ALA A 80 -2.10 5.56 -0.70
CA ALA A 80 -1.01 5.99 -1.56
C ALA A 80 0.32 5.48 -0.99
N ILE A 81 1.10 4.76 -1.81
CA ILE A 81 2.49 4.48 -1.51
C ILE A 81 3.27 5.77 -1.77
N THR A 82 3.96 6.26 -0.74
CA THR A 82 4.67 7.55 -0.76
C THR A 82 6.18 7.40 -0.73
N ALA A 83 6.67 6.25 -0.25
CA ALA A 83 8.07 5.88 -0.35
C ALA A 83 8.21 4.35 -0.30
N VAL A 84 9.34 3.86 -0.84
CA VAL A 84 9.74 2.47 -0.74
C VAL A 84 11.24 2.41 -0.51
N SER A 85 11.66 1.45 0.31
CA SER A 85 13.07 1.14 0.58
C SER A 85 13.24 -0.37 0.65
N GLY A 86 14.44 -0.87 0.42
CA GLY A 86 14.70 -2.30 0.43
C GLY A 86 15.79 -2.73 -0.55
N THR A 87 15.71 -3.99 -0.96
CA THR A 87 16.61 -4.59 -1.94
C THR A 87 15.83 -5.31 -3.03
N PHE A 88 16.45 -5.40 -4.20
CA PHE A 88 15.93 -6.09 -5.37
C PHE A 88 17.02 -6.95 -6.01
N SER A 89 16.63 -8.12 -6.49
CA SER A 89 17.46 -9.01 -7.29
C SER A 89 16.67 -9.54 -8.49
N ASN A 90 17.36 -9.72 -9.60
CA ASN A 90 16.88 -10.35 -10.81
C ASN A 90 18.00 -11.17 -11.43
N ALA A 91 17.81 -12.48 -11.46
CA ALA A 91 18.79 -13.43 -11.97
C ALA A 91 19.09 -13.27 -13.47
N ALA A 92 18.08 -12.91 -14.28
CA ALA A 92 18.22 -12.81 -15.73
C ALA A 92 19.17 -11.69 -16.17
N ASN A 93 19.24 -10.61 -15.39
CA ASN A 93 20.10 -9.46 -15.69
C ASN A 93 21.31 -9.33 -14.75
N GLY A 94 21.52 -10.31 -13.86
CA GLY A 94 22.64 -10.30 -12.90
C GLY A 94 22.54 -9.21 -11.83
N ILE A 95 21.33 -8.71 -11.55
CA ILE A 95 21.09 -7.73 -10.49
C ILE A 95 21.01 -8.51 -9.17
N VAL A 96 21.90 -8.21 -8.22
CA VAL A 96 22.01 -8.95 -6.96
C VAL A 96 21.99 -7.98 -5.79
N ASN A 97 20.98 -8.09 -4.93
CA ASN A 97 20.78 -7.30 -3.71
C ASN A 97 20.99 -5.79 -3.94
N ALA A 98 20.55 -5.29 -5.09
CA ALA A 98 20.66 -3.88 -5.42
C ALA A 98 19.69 -3.07 -4.56
N ALA A 99 20.14 -1.95 -4.03
CA ALA A 99 19.32 -1.10 -3.18
C ALA A 99 18.18 -0.47 -3.98
N ILE A 100 16.97 -0.48 -3.42
CA ILE A 100 15.88 0.36 -3.90
C ILE A 100 16.22 1.81 -3.56
N THR A 101 16.29 2.68 -4.56
CA THR A 101 16.74 4.06 -4.43
C THR A 101 15.60 5.06 -4.28
N GLY A 102 14.36 4.66 -4.56
CA GLY A 102 13.18 5.48 -4.33
C GLY A 102 11.97 5.03 -5.14
N LEU A 103 10.81 5.55 -4.77
CA LEU A 103 9.56 5.37 -5.50
C LEU A 103 9.57 6.22 -6.79
N VAL A 104 9.06 5.69 -7.90
CA VAL A 104 8.82 6.49 -9.11
C VAL A 104 7.58 7.35 -8.87
N PRO A 105 7.65 8.69 -9.01
CA PRO A 105 6.49 9.55 -8.82
C PRO A 105 5.37 9.26 -9.80
N ILE A 106 4.11 9.35 -9.38
CA ILE A 106 2.96 9.31 -10.29
C ILE A 106 2.99 10.53 -11.23
N ASN A 107 2.62 10.32 -12.50
CA ASN A 107 2.45 11.36 -13.50
C ASN A 107 1.26 11.06 -14.43
N PRO A 108 0.03 11.39 -13.99
CA PRO A 108 -1.20 11.19 -14.78
C PRO A 108 -1.25 11.96 -16.10
N ALA A 109 -0.47 13.04 -16.23
CA ALA A 109 -0.45 13.84 -17.46
C ALA A 109 0.17 13.09 -18.66
N ASN A 110 0.87 11.98 -18.42
CA ASN A 110 1.47 11.15 -19.45
C ASN A 110 0.53 10.06 -19.98
N GLU A 111 -0.76 10.13 -19.66
CA GLU A 111 -1.71 9.12 -20.09
C GLU A 111 -1.91 9.06 -21.60
N ARG A 112 -2.10 7.83 -22.09
CA ARG A 112 -2.04 7.50 -23.52
C ARG A 112 -3.28 6.81 -24.06
N ASP A 113 -4.27 6.51 -23.22
CA ASP A 113 -5.46 5.78 -23.69
C ASP A 113 -6.34 6.70 -24.56
N PRO A 114 -6.54 6.38 -25.85
CA PRO A 114 -7.47 7.12 -26.70
C PRO A 114 -8.93 6.89 -26.31
N THR A 115 -9.20 5.86 -25.50
CA THR A 115 -10.53 5.46 -25.06
C THR A 115 -10.67 5.77 -23.58
N PHE A 116 -11.79 6.39 -23.21
CA PHE A 116 -12.08 6.60 -21.81
C PHE A 116 -12.49 5.26 -21.15
N ASP A 117 -11.65 4.73 -20.26
CA ASP A 117 -11.99 3.61 -19.39
C ASP A 117 -12.24 4.12 -17.94
N PRO A 118 -13.49 4.08 -17.45
CA PRO A 118 -13.81 4.51 -16.08
C PRO A 118 -13.18 3.64 -14.99
N LEU A 119 -12.70 2.44 -15.32
CA LEU A 119 -12.07 1.52 -14.38
C LEU A 119 -10.57 1.79 -14.21
N VAL A 120 -10.01 2.71 -15.00
CA VAL A 120 -8.61 3.12 -14.86
C VAL A 120 -8.48 4.18 -13.75
N PRO A 121 -7.58 4.01 -12.77
CA PRO A 121 -7.33 4.98 -11.73
C PRO A 121 -6.85 6.33 -12.28
N SER A 122 -7.26 7.43 -11.62
CA SER A 122 -6.76 8.78 -11.95
C SER A 122 -5.25 8.93 -11.75
N SER A 123 -4.65 8.08 -10.93
CA SER A 123 -3.20 8.01 -10.65
C SER A 123 -2.39 7.22 -11.67
N LEU A 124 -3.03 6.63 -12.71
CA LEU A 124 -2.33 5.85 -13.73
C LEU A 124 -1.19 6.66 -14.35
N SER A 125 -0.03 6.02 -14.43
CA SER A 125 1.23 6.60 -14.87
C SER A 125 2.01 5.61 -15.72
N PHE A 126 2.94 6.12 -16.52
CA PHE A 126 3.66 5.33 -17.53
C PHE A 126 5.18 5.52 -17.41
N ILE A 127 5.93 4.43 -17.53
CA ILE A 127 7.39 4.42 -17.74
C ILE A 127 7.66 3.93 -19.15
N ASP A 128 8.05 4.85 -20.02
CA ASP A 128 8.30 4.55 -21.43
C ASP A 128 9.65 3.86 -21.66
N TYR A 129 9.66 2.98 -22.65
CA TYR A 129 10.87 2.43 -23.25
C TYR A 129 10.65 2.16 -24.74
N THR A 130 11.70 1.80 -25.44
CA THR A 130 11.62 1.48 -26.87
C THR A 130 10.74 0.24 -27.07
N GLY A 131 9.57 0.42 -27.68
CA GLY A 131 8.65 -0.67 -28.01
C GLY A 131 7.53 -0.92 -26.99
N GLY A 132 7.42 -0.12 -25.93
CA GLY A 132 6.34 -0.27 -24.95
C GLY A 132 6.43 0.68 -23.76
N ALA A 133 5.61 0.41 -22.74
CA ALA A 133 5.66 1.09 -21.46
C ALA A 133 5.31 0.11 -20.33
N LEU A 134 5.81 0.38 -19.13
CA LEU A 134 5.27 -0.17 -17.89
C LEU A 134 4.23 0.82 -17.35
N THR A 135 3.23 0.32 -16.63
CA THR A 135 2.10 1.12 -16.13
C THR A 135 1.99 0.94 -14.64
N TYR A 136 1.83 2.02 -13.89
CA TYR A 136 1.77 1.99 -12.43
C TYR A 136 0.87 3.09 -11.89
N ASN A 137 0.44 2.95 -10.65
CA ASN A 137 -0.35 3.97 -9.95
C ASN A 137 0.09 4.20 -8.49
N ASN A 138 0.96 3.33 -7.96
CA ASN A 138 1.46 3.35 -6.59
C ASN A 138 0.35 3.30 -5.52
N LEU A 139 -0.72 2.53 -5.78
CA LEU A 139 -1.79 2.29 -4.83
C LEU A 139 -1.60 0.95 -4.10
N LEU A 140 -1.88 0.95 -2.80
CA LEU A 140 -1.93 -0.23 -1.96
C LEU A 140 -3.36 -0.49 -1.50
N PHE A 141 -3.80 -1.75 -1.58
CA PHE A 141 -5.12 -2.22 -1.18
C PHE A 141 -5.00 -3.28 -0.08
N PRO A 142 -5.02 -2.88 1.20
CA PRO A 142 -4.87 -3.82 2.33
C PRO A 142 -5.94 -4.91 2.37
N ASP A 143 -7.14 -4.61 1.87
CA ASP A 143 -8.29 -5.53 1.83
C ASP A 143 -8.43 -6.25 0.48
N GLY A 144 -7.46 -6.10 -0.42
CA GLY A 144 -7.45 -6.65 -1.76
C GLY A 144 -7.83 -5.62 -2.84
N SER A 145 -7.09 -5.65 -3.95
CA SER A 145 -7.31 -4.79 -5.10
C SER A 145 -8.66 -5.05 -5.74
N PRO A 146 -9.28 -4.03 -6.35
CA PRO A 146 -10.48 -4.20 -7.16
C PRO A 146 -10.16 -4.84 -8.51
N ILE A 147 -11.22 -5.10 -9.28
CA ILE A 147 -11.10 -5.34 -10.72
C ILE A 147 -10.86 -3.98 -11.37
N ASP A 148 -9.71 -3.83 -12.02
CA ASP A 148 -9.37 -2.65 -12.81
C ASP A 148 -9.26 -3.04 -14.29
N CYS A 149 -9.63 -2.12 -15.17
CA CYS A 149 -9.75 -2.33 -16.62
C CYS A 149 -10.53 -3.62 -17.00
N ALA A 150 -10.28 -4.18 -18.18
CA ALA A 150 -10.89 -5.44 -18.63
C ALA A 150 -10.20 -6.69 -18.02
N TYR A 151 -9.44 -6.54 -16.93
CA TYR A 151 -8.69 -7.62 -16.31
C TYR A 151 -9.52 -8.36 -15.26
N PRO A 152 -9.74 -9.69 -15.37
CA PRO A 152 -10.77 -10.38 -14.58
C PRO A 152 -10.36 -10.72 -13.14
N PHE A 153 -9.09 -10.54 -12.77
CA PHE A 153 -8.57 -10.97 -11.47
C PHE A 153 -8.32 -9.78 -10.55
N SER A 154 -8.47 -10.03 -9.24
CA SER A 154 -8.41 -9.02 -8.19
C SER A 154 -8.01 -9.63 -6.84
N GLY A 155 -7.86 -8.83 -5.81
CA GLY A 155 -7.65 -9.29 -4.43
C GLY A 155 -6.21 -9.28 -3.93
N THR A 156 -5.25 -8.85 -4.74
CA THR A 156 -3.84 -8.65 -4.34
C THR A 156 -3.63 -7.32 -3.61
N PHE A 157 -2.49 -7.13 -2.94
CA PHE A 157 -2.21 -5.86 -2.25
C PHE A 157 -1.94 -4.70 -3.20
N LEU A 158 -1.56 -5.01 -4.44
CA LEU A 158 -1.38 -4.09 -5.54
C LEU A 158 -2.43 -4.45 -6.60
N ASP A 159 -2.90 -3.50 -7.38
CA ASP A 159 -3.71 -3.81 -8.56
C ASP A 159 -2.83 -4.13 -9.79
N VAL A 160 -3.46 -4.28 -10.95
CA VAL A 160 -2.80 -4.63 -12.22
C VAL A 160 -1.83 -3.55 -12.74
N PHE A 161 -1.91 -2.33 -12.20
CA PHE A 161 -0.93 -1.28 -12.48
C PHE A 161 0.18 -1.32 -11.42
N GLY A 162 -0.17 -1.51 -10.15
CA GLY A 162 0.81 -1.72 -9.11
C GLY A 162 1.73 -0.54 -8.84
N MET A 163 2.98 -0.85 -8.49
CA MET A 163 3.94 0.13 -7.99
C MET A 163 5.26 0.10 -8.75
N ALA A 164 5.81 1.28 -9.02
CA ALA A 164 7.10 1.41 -9.68
C ALA A 164 8.16 2.05 -8.77
N PHE A 165 9.38 1.51 -8.81
CA PHE A 165 10.50 1.98 -8.02
C PHE A 165 11.82 1.90 -8.76
N THR A 166 12.75 2.77 -8.36
CA THR A 166 14.11 2.81 -8.90
C THR A 166 15.04 1.93 -8.08
N VAL A 167 16.00 1.32 -8.76
CA VAL A 167 16.99 0.42 -8.18
C VAL A 167 18.39 0.86 -8.58
N ALA A 168 19.34 0.72 -7.66
CA ALA A 168 20.75 1.00 -7.90
C ALA A 168 21.25 0.30 -9.17
N GLY A 169 22.02 1.02 -9.99
CA GLY A 169 22.39 0.58 -11.34
C GLY A 169 21.59 1.25 -12.47
N GLY A 170 20.62 2.11 -12.13
CA GLY A 170 19.85 2.88 -13.10
C GLY A 170 18.65 2.13 -13.66
N TYR A 171 18.13 1.16 -12.91
CA TYR A 171 16.98 0.36 -13.31
C TYR A 171 15.69 0.92 -12.70
N THR A 172 14.59 0.68 -13.39
CA THR A 172 13.24 0.87 -12.87
C THR A 172 12.53 -0.47 -12.89
N VAL A 173 11.86 -0.78 -11.78
CA VAL A 173 11.11 -2.01 -11.57
C VAL A 173 9.66 -1.65 -11.36
N ASP A 174 8.78 -2.39 -12.01
CA ASP A 174 7.34 -2.36 -11.81
C ASP A 174 6.93 -3.70 -11.19
N LEU A 175 6.21 -3.66 -10.08
CA LEU A 175 5.62 -4.81 -9.39
C LEU A 175 4.12 -4.59 -9.34
N TRP A 176 3.34 -5.48 -9.94
CA TRP A 176 1.88 -5.39 -9.98
C TRP A 176 1.24 -6.66 -9.46
N GLY A 177 -0.01 -6.52 -9.02
CA GLY A 177 -0.86 -7.63 -8.67
C GLY A 177 -1.52 -8.21 -9.91
N ASP A 178 -1.50 -9.52 -10.00
CA ASP A 178 -2.15 -10.27 -11.06
C ASP A 178 -3.47 -10.92 -10.56
N GLY A 179 -3.86 -10.58 -9.33
CA GLY A 179 -5.07 -11.05 -8.67
C GLY A 179 -5.02 -12.51 -8.24
N ALA A 180 -6.19 -13.02 -7.83
CA ALA A 180 -6.38 -14.42 -7.47
C ALA A 180 -6.67 -15.28 -8.70
N GLU A 181 -5.68 -15.99 -9.20
CA GLU A 181 -5.86 -16.93 -10.30
C GLU A 181 -6.38 -18.31 -9.82
N PRO A 182 -7.22 -19.00 -10.62
CA PRO A 182 -7.83 -20.28 -10.25
C PRO A 182 -6.88 -21.39 -9.77
N ASP A 183 -5.60 -21.37 -10.17
CA ASP A 183 -4.62 -22.41 -9.82
C ASP A 183 -3.36 -21.90 -9.08
N LEU A 184 -3.11 -20.58 -9.11
CA LEU A 184 -1.93 -19.99 -8.46
C LEU A 184 -2.27 -19.27 -7.15
N GLY A 185 -3.55 -18.99 -6.91
CA GLY A 185 -3.95 -18.10 -5.82
C GLY A 185 -3.55 -16.66 -6.11
N LEU A 186 -3.26 -15.88 -5.07
CA LEU A 186 -2.80 -14.50 -5.24
C LEU A 186 -1.41 -14.50 -5.88
N THR A 187 -1.30 -13.91 -7.06
CA THR A 187 -0.03 -13.83 -7.79
C THR A 187 0.27 -12.42 -8.26
N TYR A 188 1.53 -12.19 -8.61
CA TYR A 188 2.08 -10.89 -8.96
C TYR A 188 2.95 -11.03 -10.20
N GLY A 189 3.12 -9.92 -10.90
CA GLY A 189 4.05 -9.80 -12.01
C GLY A 189 5.13 -8.75 -11.73
N VAL A 190 6.25 -8.87 -12.44
CA VAL A 190 7.39 -7.97 -12.31
C VAL A 190 7.99 -7.64 -13.68
N GLY A 191 8.25 -6.37 -13.90
CA GLY A 191 8.89 -5.84 -15.10
C GLY A 191 10.11 -5.00 -14.72
N VAL A 192 11.18 -5.09 -15.51
CA VAL A 192 12.42 -4.33 -15.28
C VAL A 192 12.84 -3.63 -16.55
N THR A 193 13.14 -2.34 -16.46
CA THR A 193 13.64 -1.52 -17.56
C THR A 193 14.88 -0.72 -17.14
N ASP A 194 15.74 -0.38 -18.10
CA ASP A 194 16.82 0.60 -17.96
C ASP A 194 16.42 2.02 -18.43
N GLY A 195 15.13 2.24 -18.69
CA GLY A 195 14.60 3.47 -19.27
C GLY A 195 14.76 3.58 -20.79
N THR A 196 15.38 2.59 -21.43
CA THR A 196 15.51 2.52 -22.90
C THR A 196 14.87 1.29 -23.50
N LYS A 197 14.88 0.16 -22.79
CA LYS A 197 14.27 -1.11 -23.20
C LYS A 197 13.76 -1.90 -21.99
N LEU A 198 12.90 -2.88 -22.27
CA LEU A 198 12.53 -3.90 -21.29
C LEU A 198 13.66 -4.93 -21.17
N LEU A 199 14.10 -5.19 -19.94
CA LEU A 199 15.22 -6.09 -19.63
C LEU A 199 14.76 -7.48 -19.20
N ALA A 200 13.67 -7.53 -18.43
CA ALA A 200 13.04 -8.76 -17.98
C ALA A 200 11.57 -8.48 -17.67
N TYR A 201 10.76 -9.53 -17.81
CA TYR A 201 9.32 -9.45 -17.60
C TYR A 201 8.80 -10.83 -17.20
N GLN A 202 8.02 -10.86 -16.13
CA GLN A 202 7.25 -12.01 -15.69
C GLN A 202 5.84 -11.52 -15.44
N PHE A 203 4.86 -12.11 -16.13
CA PHE A 203 3.48 -11.68 -16.03
C PHE A 203 2.83 -12.12 -14.71
N ASP A 204 3.03 -13.39 -14.36
CA ASP A 204 2.40 -14.09 -13.25
C ASP A 204 3.41 -14.93 -12.45
N GLY A 205 2.97 -15.59 -11.38
CA GLY A 205 3.76 -16.58 -10.65
C GLY A 205 4.81 -16.01 -9.69
N VAL A 206 4.86 -14.69 -9.49
CA VAL A 206 5.60 -14.08 -8.38
C VAL A 206 4.73 -14.11 -7.13
N ASN A 207 5.27 -14.62 -6.03
CA ASN A 207 4.60 -14.62 -4.75
C ASN A 207 5.01 -13.37 -3.99
N ALA A 208 4.05 -12.61 -3.46
CA ALA A 208 4.33 -11.51 -2.55
C ALA A 208 3.66 -11.75 -1.19
N THR A 209 4.34 -11.30 -0.14
CA THR A 209 3.84 -11.33 1.24
C THR A 209 3.88 -9.91 1.80
N VAL A 210 2.75 -9.51 2.37
CA VAL A 210 2.61 -8.29 3.16
C VAL A 210 2.09 -8.71 4.53
N PRO A 211 2.91 -8.65 5.59
CA PRO A 211 2.45 -8.89 6.95
C PRO A 211 1.33 -7.92 7.30
N GLU A 212 0.18 -8.44 7.74
CA GLU A 212 -0.96 -7.62 8.14
C GLU A 212 -0.55 -6.65 9.28
N PRO A 213 -0.60 -5.32 9.06
CA PRO A 213 0.00 -4.34 9.99
C PRO A 213 -0.65 -4.31 11.38
N ALA A 214 -1.93 -4.68 11.49
CA ALA A 214 -2.72 -4.49 12.71
C ALA A 214 -3.01 -5.79 13.48
N THR A 215 -2.90 -6.95 12.86
CA THR A 215 -3.42 -8.20 13.43
C THR A 215 -2.57 -8.69 14.59
N LEU A 216 -1.25 -8.52 14.52
CA LEU A 216 -0.34 -8.82 15.63
C LEU A 216 -0.52 -7.86 16.81
N ALA A 217 -0.73 -6.56 16.55
CA ALA A 217 -0.95 -5.57 17.59
C ALA A 217 -2.32 -5.79 18.28
N LEU A 218 -3.38 -6.02 17.50
CA LEU A 218 -4.71 -6.35 18.01
C LEU A 218 -4.74 -7.70 18.72
N PHE A 219 -4.02 -8.70 18.22
CA PHE A 219 -3.83 -9.98 18.90
C PHE A 219 -3.10 -9.79 20.24
N GLY A 220 -2.04 -8.98 20.27
CA GLY A 220 -1.31 -8.63 21.49
C GLY A 220 -2.18 -7.89 22.50
N ILE A 221 -2.96 -6.90 22.07
CA ILE A 221 -3.92 -6.18 22.92
C ILE A 221 -5.03 -7.11 23.41
N GLY A 222 -5.53 -8.00 22.56
CA GLY A 222 -6.52 -9.02 22.92
C GLY A 222 -5.99 -9.97 24.00
N LEU A 223 -4.75 -10.46 23.85
CA LEU A 223 -4.06 -11.28 24.84
C LEU A 223 -3.89 -10.55 26.18
N LEU A 224 -3.45 -9.28 26.16
CA LEU A 224 -3.33 -8.46 27.36
C LEU A 224 -4.70 -8.25 28.03
N GLY A 225 -5.75 -7.99 27.26
CA GLY A 225 -7.12 -7.90 27.75
C GLY A 225 -7.59 -9.18 28.44
N MET A 226 -7.30 -10.35 27.86
CA MET A 226 -7.61 -11.65 28.45
C MET A 226 -6.81 -11.94 29.72
N MET A 227 -5.53 -11.57 29.77
CA MET A 227 -4.70 -11.71 30.98
C MET A 227 -5.19 -10.82 32.14
N LEU A 228 -5.66 -9.61 31.84
CA LEU A 228 -6.23 -8.71 32.85
C LEU A 228 -7.63 -9.17 33.31
N ALA A 229 -8.45 -9.69 32.41
CA ALA A 229 -9.77 -10.23 32.74
C ALA A 229 -9.69 -11.53 33.56
N SER A 230 -8.73 -12.41 33.27
CA SER A 230 -8.53 -13.66 34.01
C SER A 230 -8.00 -13.44 35.43
N ARG A 231 -7.24 -12.36 35.68
CA ARG A 231 -6.80 -11.98 37.04
C ARG A 231 -7.94 -11.50 37.93
N LYS A 232 -8.96 -10.83 37.37
CA LYS A 232 -10.14 -10.37 38.15
C LYS A 232 -11.07 -11.50 38.58
N ARG A 233 -11.01 -12.68 37.95
CA ARG A 233 -11.82 -13.85 38.34
C ARG A 233 -11.27 -14.63 39.54
N LYS A 234 -10.04 -14.37 39.99
CA LYS A 234 -9.42 -15.08 41.13
C LYS A 234 -9.64 -14.40 42.50
N THR A 235 -10.44 -13.33 42.59
CA THR A 235 -10.64 -12.56 43.83
C THR A 235 -12.05 -12.72 44.43
N VAL A 236 -12.72 -13.85 44.17
CA VAL A 236 -13.96 -14.23 44.86
C VAL A 236 -13.81 -15.66 45.36
N LEU A 237 -13.22 -15.81 46.55
CA LEU A 237 -13.37 -16.93 47.47
C LEU A 237 -13.29 -16.36 48.89
#